data_AF-A0A1F7G0M0-F1
#
_entry.id   AF-A0A1F7G0M0-F1
#
_cell.length_a   1.000
_cell.length_b   1.000
_cell.length_c   1.000
_cell.angle_alpha   90.00
_cell.angle_beta   90.00
_cell.angle_gamma   90.00
#
_symmetry.space_group_name_H-M   'P 1'
#
loop_
_entity.id
_entity.type
_entity.pdbx_description
1 polymer ?
#
loop_
_entity_poly.entity_id
_entity_poly.type
_entity_poly.pdbx_seq_one_letter_code
_entity_poly.pdbx_strand_id
1 'polypeptide(L)'
;MGGTLKADGDIETLASWNGNGSLLMQNGRYNTPPVVTPFLSLVNLKEFSSGDITEARGTFLLRQGIMTTNDLNFLSSAGRAEYRGDVGLDTSLKGNITIRFAPAAVAKSQVLRQISLDGKTANIPSRVEGTLLAPSFPGFNAGKLLELGLQRQGQKILQDILNPRSKEPASTETAPATKKTDPTKELLKGLGNLFKRKR
;
A
#
# COMPACT_ATOMS: atom_id res chain seq x y z
N MET A 1 -23.39 11.87 7.50
CA MET A 1 -22.39 11.31 8.44
C MET A 1 -23.14 10.72 9.62
N GLY A 2 -22.85 9.47 10.00
CA GLY A 2 -23.44 8.86 11.19
C GLY A 2 -22.53 7.75 11.69
N GLY A 3 -22.14 7.83 12.95
CA GLY A 3 -21.49 6.74 13.67
C GLY A 3 -22.39 6.35 14.83
N THR A 4 -22.60 5.06 15.05
CA THR A 4 -23.42 4.56 16.16
C THR A 4 -22.47 4.07 17.25
N LEU A 5 -22.48 4.79 18.39
CA LEU A 5 -21.79 4.40 19.61
C LEU A 5 -22.85 3.91 20.60
N LYS A 6 -22.80 2.64 20.99
CA LYS A 6 -23.62 2.11 22.10
C LYS A 6 -22.69 1.83 23.28
N ALA A 7 -22.82 2.63 24.32
CA ALA A 7 -22.11 2.49 25.58
C ALA A 7 -23.13 2.24 26.69
N ASP A 8 -22.84 1.28 27.57
CA ASP A 8 -23.70 0.89 28.70
C ASP A 8 -22.78 0.76 29.93
N GLY A 9 -23.07 1.52 31.01
CA GLY A 9 -22.30 1.46 32.25
C GLY A 9 -22.36 2.72 33.14
N ASP A 10 -22.19 2.54 34.44
CA ASP A 10 -21.99 3.61 35.43
C ASP A 10 -20.61 4.27 35.23
N ILE A 11 -20.63 5.59 35.00
CA ILE A 11 -19.43 6.37 34.65
C ILE A 11 -18.83 6.98 35.92
N GLU A 12 -17.85 6.29 36.51
CA GLU A 12 -16.98 6.90 37.53
C GLU A 12 -15.70 7.49 36.90
N THR A 13 -15.17 6.89 35.83
CA THR A 13 -14.01 7.38 35.07
C THR A 13 -14.04 6.90 33.61
N LEU A 14 -13.29 7.53 32.69
CA LEU A 14 -13.15 7.07 31.28
C LEU A 14 -12.56 5.64 31.17
N ALA A 15 -11.90 5.15 32.22
CA ALA A 15 -11.31 3.82 32.29
C ALA A 15 -12.34 2.70 32.56
N SER A 16 -13.56 3.01 32.98
CA SER A 16 -14.63 2.02 33.16
C SER A 16 -15.48 1.82 31.90
N TRP A 17 -15.21 2.57 30.83
CA TRP A 17 -16.02 2.53 29.62
C TRP A 17 -15.87 1.20 28.90
N ASN A 18 -17.01 0.52 28.72
CA ASN A 18 -17.16 -0.65 27.90
C ASN A 18 -18.24 -0.39 26.85
N GLY A 19 -18.06 -0.92 25.65
CA GLY A 19 -19.03 -0.71 24.59
C GLY A 19 -18.59 -1.33 23.27
N ASN A 20 -19.49 -1.29 22.31
CA ASN A 20 -19.20 -1.63 20.94
C ASN A 20 -19.57 -0.46 20.02
N GLY A 21 -18.76 -0.28 18.99
CA GLY A 21 -18.93 0.77 18.02
C GLY A 21 -18.73 0.23 16.62
N SER A 22 -19.40 0.86 15.66
CA SER A 22 -19.06 0.69 14.26
C SER A 22 -18.95 2.06 13.61
N LEU A 23 -17.94 2.20 12.76
CA LEU A 23 -17.77 3.32 11.87
C LEU A 23 -18.21 2.87 10.49
N LEU A 24 -19.09 3.65 9.88
CA LEU A 24 -19.34 3.61 8.46
C LEU A 24 -19.44 5.05 7.97
N MET A 25 -18.43 5.46 7.22
CA MET A 25 -18.39 6.76 6.57
C MET A 25 -18.27 6.53 5.07
N GLN A 26 -19.16 7.15 4.32
CA GLN A 26 -19.16 7.15 2.86
C GLN A 26 -19.07 8.60 2.42
N ASN A 27 -18.20 8.86 1.43
CA ASN A 27 -17.99 10.19 0.86
C ASN A 27 -17.67 11.27 1.91
N GLY A 28 -16.54 11.08 2.60
CA GLY A 28 -15.99 12.04 3.56
C GLY A 28 -14.83 12.85 2.98
N ARG A 29 -14.27 13.77 3.76
CA ARG A 29 -13.02 14.46 3.44
C ARG A 29 -12.05 14.26 4.60
N TYR A 30 -10.79 13.98 4.30
CA TYR A 30 -9.74 13.85 5.32
C TYR A 30 -8.72 14.98 5.20
N ASN A 31 -8.22 15.40 6.35
CA ASN A 31 -6.91 16.01 6.49
C ASN A 31 -6.03 14.96 7.18
N THR A 32 -4.84 14.70 6.64
CA THR A 32 -4.02 13.57 7.11
C THR A 32 -3.70 13.74 8.59
N PRO A 33 -4.03 12.73 9.41
CA PRO A 33 -3.58 12.74 10.79
C PRO A 33 -2.05 12.59 10.84
N PRO A 34 -1.39 13.07 11.91
CA PRO A 34 0.06 12.98 12.10
C PRO A 34 0.65 11.57 11.92
N VAL A 35 -0.20 10.53 12.07
CA VAL A 35 0.15 9.12 11.85
C VAL A 35 0.44 8.76 10.39
N VAL A 36 -0.11 9.50 9.41
CA VAL A 36 0.11 9.20 7.98
C VAL A 36 1.18 10.11 7.37
N THR A 37 1.47 11.25 7.98
CA THR A 37 2.43 12.25 7.51
C THR A 37 3.85 11.70 7.27
N PRO A 38 4.43 10.84 8.14
CA PRO A 38 5.76 10.28 7.92
C PRO A 38 5.82 9.40 6.66
N PHE A 39 4.77 8.62 6.38
CA PHE A 39 4.68 7.80 5.18
C PHE A 39 4.67 8.67 3.93
N LEU A 40 3.76 9.66 3.88
CA LEU A 40 3.64 10.56 2.73
C LEU A 40 4.92 11.35 2.48
N SER A 41 5.62 11.75 3.55
CA SER A 41 6.90 12.46 3.44
C SER A 41 7.99 11.58 2.84
N LEU A 42 8.09 10.31 3.28
CA LEU A 42 9.07 9.36 2.76
C LEU A 42 8.83 8.97 1.30
N VAL A 43 7.56 8.90 0.88
CA VAL A 43 7.21 8.56 -0.51
C VAL A 43 7.02 9.79 -1.40
N ASN A 44 7.29 11.00 -0.89
CA ASN A 44 7.12 12.29 -1.55
C ASN A 44 5.71 12.53 -2.13
N LEU A 45 4.68 12.15 -1.36
CA LEU A 45 3.27 12.24 -1.74
C LEU A 45 2.51 13.27 -0.86
N LYS A 46 3.11 14.45 -0.67
CA LYS A 46 2.50 15.52 0.14
C LYS A 46 1.16 16.02 -0.39
N GLU A 47 0.92 15.88 -1.69
CA GLU A 47 -0.38 16.19 -2.33
C GLU A 47 -1.54 15.32 -1.83
N PHE A 48 -1.27 14.13 -1.30
CA PHE A 48 -2.28 13.26 -0.69
C PHE A 48 -2.45 13.51 0.81
N SER A 49 -1.90 14.61 1.34
CA SER A 49 -2.08 15.05 2.72
C SER A 49 -3.52 15.48 3.04
N SER A 50 -4.32 15.78 2.02
CA SER A 50 -5.76 15.92 2.17
C SER A 50 -6.45 15.38 0.93
N GLY A 51 -7.71 14.97 1.07
CA GLY A 51 -8.45 14.42 -0.04
C GLY A 51 -9.80 13.88 0.38
N ASP A 52 -10.46 13.23 -0.57
CA ASP A 52 -11.76 12.62 -0.32
C ASP A 52 -11.59 11.18 0.17
N ILE A 53 -12.38 10.83 1.17
CA ILE A 53 -12.56 9.48 1.67
C ILE A 53 -13.75 8.89 0.93
N THR A 54 -13.51 7.87 0.11
CA THR A 54 -14.58 7.13 -0.55
C THR A 54 -15.37 6.32 0.48
N GLU A 55 -14.66 5.60 1.34
CA GLU A 55 -15.25 4.73 2.35
C GLU A 55 -14.30 4.66 3.55
N ALA A 56 -14.81 4.78 4.77
CA ALA A 56 -14.11 4.35 5.96
C ALA A 56 -15.04 3.46 6.78
N ARG A 57 -14.56 2.29 7.16
CA ARG A 57 -15.33 1.34 7.93
C ARG A 57 -14.49 0.62 8.95
N GLY A 58 -15.09 0.23 10.05
CA GLY A 58 -14.44 -0.58 11.06
C GLY A 58 -15.37 -0.87 12.21
N THR A 59 -15.08 -1.94 12.92
CA THR A 59 -15.71 -2.28 14.19
C THR A 59 -14.73 -2.04 15.32
N PHE A 60 -15.26 -1.60 16.45
CA PHE A 60 -14.48 -1.25 17.62
C PHE A 60 -15.10 -1.89 18.85
N LEU A 61 -14.26 -2.49 19.67
CA LEU A 61 -14.59 -2.97 21.00
C LEU A 61 -13.91 -2.05 21.99
N LEU A 62 -14.70 -1.34 22.80
CA LEU A 62 -14.21 -0.55 23.91
C LEU A 62 -14.24 -1.44 25.16
N ARG A 63 -13.08 -1.68 25.76
CA ARG A 63 -12.95 -2.40 27.04
C ARG A 63 -12.00 -1.64 27.94
N GLN A 64 -12.46 -1.28 29.13
CA GLN A 64 -11.65 -0.57 30.13
C GLN A 64 -10.98 0.71 29.56
N GLY A 65 -11.70 1.45 28.72
CA GLY A 65 -11.16 2.66 28.06
C GLY A 65 -10.13 2.41 26.95
N ILE A 66 -9.96 1.16 26.49
CA ILE A 66 -9.15 0.80 25.33
C ILE A 66 -10.07 0.38 24.18
N MET A 67 -9.96 1.08 23.06
CA MET A 67 -10.68 0.78 21.83
C MET A 67 -9.83 -0.13 20.94
N THR A 68 -10.21 -1.41 20.83
CA THR A 68 -9.55 -2.36 19.93
C THR A 68 -10.31 -2.47 18.62
N THR A 69 -9.59 -2.49 17.49
CA THR A 69 -10.16 -2.73 16.15
C THR A 69 -9.34 -3.74 15.36
N ASN A 70 -10.01 -4.56 14.56
CA ASN A 70 -9.40 -5.62 13.76
C ASN A 70 -9.58 -5.46 12.25
N ASP A 71 -10.48 -4.57 11.84
CA ASP A 71 -11.01 -4.42 10.49
C ASP A 71 -11.15 -2.94 10.08
N LEU A 72 -10.48 -2.03 10.79
CA LEU A 72 -10.48 -0.62 10.43
C LEU A 72 -9.82 -0.42 9.07
N ASN A 73 -10.59 0.14 8.14
CA ASN A 73 -10.22 0.32 6.75
C ASN A 73 -10.65 1.72 6.30
N PHE A 74 -9.71 2.45 5.70
CA PHE A 74 -9.90 3.75 5.10
C PHE A 74 -9.53 3.70 3.63
N LEU A 75 -10.49 3.98 2.76
CA LEU A 75 -10.33 4.06 1.32
C LEU A 75 -10.40 5.52 0.87
N SER A 76 -9.38 5.94 0.14
CA SER A 76 -9.24 7.27 -0.44
C SER A 76 -8.78 7.18 -1.90
N SER A 77 -8.74 8.32 -2.59
CA SER A 77 -8.12 8.43 -3.93
C SER A 77 -6.62 8.10 -3.93
N ALA A 78 -5.92 8.31 -2.81
CA ALA A 78 -4.51 7.96 -2.65
C ALA A 78 -4.28 6.45 -2.55
N GLY A 79 -5.28 5.72 -2.05
CA GLY A 79 -5.18 4.30 -1.73
C GLY A 79 -5.98 3.91 -0.50
N ARG A 80 -5.62 2.76 0.05
CA ARG A 80 -6.28 2.13 1.20
C ARG A 80 -5.33 2.06 2.39
N ALA A 81 -5.79 2.45 3.57
CA ALA A 81 -5.09 2.24 4.83
C ALA A 81 -5.91 1.32 5.73
N GLU A 82 -5.29 0.25 6.19
CA GLU A 82 -5.89 -0.73 7.10
C GLU A 82 -5.16 -0.66 8.44
N TYR A 83 -5.90 -0.60 9.55
CA TYR A 83 -5.34 -0.59 10.89
C TYR A 83 -5.90 -1.73 11.72
N ARG A 84 -5.03 -2.38 12.48
CA ARG A 84 -5.39 -3.39 13.47
C ARG A 84 -4.60 -3.18 14.74
N GLY A 85 -5.30 -3.00 15.85
CA GLY A 85 -4.69 -2.83 17.15
C GLY A 85 -5.55 -2.03 18.10
N ASP A 86 -4.89 -1.50 19.11
CA ASP A 86 -5.49 -0.81 20.23
C ASP A 86 -5.31 0.70 20.07
N VAL A 87 -6.37 1.43 20.40
CA VAL A 87 -6.42 2.89 20.49
C VAL A 87 -6.96 3.22 21.87
N GLY A 88 -6.13 3.74 22.77
CA GLY A 88 -6.60 4.19 24.07
C GLY A 88 -7.41 5.47 23.95
N LEU A 89 -8.39 5.66 24.84
CA LEU A 89 -9.09 6.95 24.97
C LEU A 89 -8.15 8.10 25.37
N ASP A 90 -6.97 7.76 25.92
CA ASP A 90 -5.85 8.66 26.17
C ASP A 90 -5.05 9.02 24.91
N THR A 91 -5.55 8.65 23.72
CA THR A 91 -4.90 8.79 22.40
C THR A 91 -3.72 7.87 22.14
N SER A 92 -3.42 6.94 23.04
CA SER A 92 -2.38 5.94 22.80
C SER A 92 -2.71 5.08 21.58
N LEU A 93 -1.69 4.72 20.81
CA LEU A 93 -1.77 3.87 19.64
C LEU A 93 -0.82 2.71 19.80
N LYS A 94 -1.31 1.50 19.53
CA LYS A 94 -0.47 0.31 19.44
C LYS A 94 -1.07 -0.68 18.47
N GLY A 95 -0.43 -0.86 17.32
CA GLY A 95 -0.97 -1.77 16.32
C GLY A 95 -0.13 -1.88 15.06
N ASN A 96 -0.75 -2.46 14.05
CA ASN A 96 -0.19 -2.60 12.71
C ASN A 96 -1.05 -1.78 11.76
N ILE A 97 -0.37 -0.99 10.91
CA ILE A 97 -0.98 -0.25 9.82
C ILE A 97 -0.44 -0.79 8.49
N THR A 98 -1.32 -1.00 7.54
CA THR A 98 -0.97 -1.43 6.19
C THR A 98 -1.49 -0.39 5.21
N ILE A 99 -0.58 0.28 4.50
CA ILE A 99 -0.95 1.31 3.51
C ILE A 99 -0.71 0.75 2.11
N ARG A 100 -1.81 0.59 1.35
CA ARG A 100 -1.80 0.20 -0.06
C ARG A 100 -2.07 1.42 -0.93
N PHE A 101 -1.06 1.86 -1.67
CA PHE A 101 -1.14 2.99 -2.59
C PHE A 101 -1.80 2.57 -3.91
N ALA A 102 -2.67 3.44 -4.42
CA ALA A 102 -3.34 3.29 -5.71
C ALA A 102 -2.39 3.59 -6.89
N PRO A 103 -2.71 3.16 -8.13
CA PRO A 103 -1.86 3.41 -9.31
C PRO A 103 -1.47 4.86 -9.53
N ALA A 104 -2.38 5.80 -9.28
CA ALA A 104 -2.10 7.22 -9.39
C ALA A 104 -0.99 7.68 -8.42
N ALA A 105 -1.01 7.18 -7.19
CA ALA A 105 0.00 7.48 -6.18
C ALA A 105 1.35 6.79 -6.49
N VAL A 106 1.31 5.54 -6.96
CA VAL A 106 2.51 4.79 -7.36
C VAL A 106 3.21 5.46 -8.54
N ALA A 107 2.47 5.88 -9.56
CA ALA A 107 3.05 6.53 -10.74
C ALA A 107 3.87 7.79 -10.40
N LYS A 108 3.46 8.51 -9.36
CA LYS A 108 4.08 9.77 -8.92
C LYS A 108 5.25 9.60 -7.95
N SER A 109 5.41 8.42 -7.33
CA SER A 109 6.49 8.18 -6.36
C SER A 109 7.50 7.16 -6.87
N GLN A 110 8.76 7.59 -6.99
CA GLN A 110 9.85 6.69 -7.38
C GLN A 110 10.05 5.55 -6.38
N VAL A 111 9.91 5.82 -5.08
CA VAL A 111 10.05 4.83 -4.01
C VAL A 111 8.94 3.79 -4.12
N LEU A 112 7.69 4.22 -4.36
CA LEU A 112 6.57 3.29 -4.51
C LEU A 112 6.72 2.41 -5.77
N ARG A 113 7.24 2.95 -6.87
CA ARG A 113 7.53 2.17 -8.08
C ARG A 113 8.54 1.05 -7.84
N GLN A 114 9.54 1.28 -6.99
CA GLN A 114 10.56 0.28 -6.68
C GLN A 114 10.01 -0.89 -5.85
N ILE A 115 9.07 -0.62 -4.95
CA ILE A 115 8.46 -1.64 -4.07
C ILE A 115 7.16 -2.24 -4.64
N SER A 116 6.71 -1.75 -5.80
CA SER A 116 5.54 -2.24 -6.52
C SER A 116 5.93 -3.45 -7.38
N LEU A 117 5.32 -4.59 -7.09
CA LEU A 117 5.57 -5.86 -7.80
C LEU A 117 4.92 -5.91 -9.18
N ASP A 118 3.76 -5.28 -9.30
CA ASP A 118 2.89 -5.24 -10.47
C ASP A 118 3.05 -3.92 -11.27
N GLY A 119 3.83 -2.96 -10.75
CA GLY A 119 3.98 -1.61 -11.28
C GLY A 119 2.74 -0.72 -11.11
N LYS A 120 1.70 -1.20 -10.43
CA LYS A 120 0.39 -0.54 -10.29
C LYS A 120 0.04 -0.26 -8.84
N THR A 121 0.36 -1.15 -7.91
CA THR A 121 0.06 -0.97 -6.50
C THR A 121 1.30 -1.19 -5.65
N ALA A 122 1.40 -0.45 -4.56
CA ALA A 122 2.48 -0.59 -3.60
C ALA A 122 1.89 -0.76 -2.22
N ASN A 123 2.38 -1.74 -1.46
CA ASN A 123 1.91 -2.01 -0.11
C ASN A 123 3.04 -1.83 0.92
N ILE A 124 2.79 -1.06 1.97
CA ILE A 124 3.73 -0.78 3.06
C ILE A 124 3.09 -1.23 4.37
N PRO A 125 3.42 -2.44 4.87
CA PRO A 125 3.09 -2.84 6.23
C PRO A 125 4.04 -2.15 7.21
N SER A 126 3.50 -1.60 8.30
CA SER A 126 4.28 -0.94 9.34
C SER A 126 3.63 -1.13 10.71
N ARG A 127 4.47 -1.15 11.74
CA ARG A 127 4.01 -1.14 13.13
C ARG A 127 3.93 0.30 13.60
N VAL A 128 2.89 0.64 14.36
CA VAL A 128 2.70 1.96 14.95
C VAL A 128 2.54 1.84 16.45
N GLU A 129 3.24 2.71 17.17
CA GLU A 129 3.21 2.83 18.63
C GLU A 129 3.22 4.32 19.02
N GLY A 130 2.96 4.65 20.29
CA GLY A 130 2.99 6.04 20.77
C GLY A 130 1.59 6.63 20.90
N THR A 131 1.35 7.83 20.38
CA THR A 131 0.03 8.50 20.44
C THR A 131 -0.43 8.96 19.07
N LEU A 132 -1.72 9.26 18.91
CA LEU A 132 -2.28 9.85 17.68
C LEU A 132 -1.58 11.16 17.27
N LEU A 133 -1.02 11.89 18.24
CA LEU A 133 -0.31 13.16 18.04
C LEU A 133 1.19 12.98 17.82
N ALA A 134 1.79 11.99 18.46
CA ALA A 134 3.21 11.65 18.34
C ALA A 134 3.38 10.14 18.04
N PRO A 135 3.02 9.70 16.83
CA PRO A 135 3.15 8.30 16.45
C PRO A 135 4.60 7.96 16.12
N SER A 136 5.04 6.82 16.64
CA SER A 136 6.32 6.19 16.33
C SER A 136 6.09 4.99 15.42
N PHE A 137 7.00 4.79 14.47
CA PHE A 137 6.97 3.65 13.56
C PHE A 137 8.25 2.83 13.71
N PRO A 138 8.31 1.92 14.70
CA PRO A 138 9.50 1.14 14.98
C PRO A 138 9.97 0.38 13.74
N GLY A 139 11.19 0.66 13.30
CA GLY A 139 11.78 0.03 12.12
C GLY A 139 11.14 0.43 10.79
N PHE A 140 10.43 1.56 10.73
CA PHE A 140 10.01 2.17 9.47
C PHE A 140 10.99 3.28 9.09
N ASN A 141 11.88 2.98 8.13
CA ASN A 141 12.85 3.93 7.60
C ASN A 141 13.07 3.67 6.10
N ALA A 142 13.76 4.60 5.43
CA ALA A 142 14.06 4.46 4.00
C ALA A 142 14.80 3.15 3.67
N GLY A 143 15.67 2.68 4.56
CA GLY A 143 16.40 1.40 4.40
C GLY A 143 15.47 0.19 4.37
N LYS A 144 14.46 0.15 5.24
CA LYS A 144 13.44 -0.90 5.29
C LYS A 144 12.53 -0.88 4.06
N LEU A 145 12.25 0.29 3.50
CA LEU A 145 11.52 0.40 2.23
C LEU A 145 12.33 -0.19 1.07
N LEU A 146 13.64 0.08 1.03
CA LEU A 146 14.54 -0.52 0.05
C LEU A 146 14.64 -2.04 0.24
N GLU A 147 14.77 -2.51 1.48
CA GLU A 147 14.78 -3.93 1.83
C GLU A 147 13.48 -4.62 1.39
N LEU A 148 12.32 -4.02 1.66
CA LEU A 148 11.03 -4.52 1.18
C LEU A 148 10.97 -4.58 -0.35
N GLY A 149 11.53 -3.58 -1.04
CA GLY A 149 11.64 -3.57 -2.50
C GLY A 149 12.49 -4.72 -3.03
N LEU A 150 13.69 -4.89 -2.47
CA LEU A 150 14.62 -5.97 -2.82
C LEU A 150 14.05 -7.34 -2.50
N GLN A 151 13.46 -7.52 -1.31
CA GLN A 151 12.83 -8.77 -0.88
C GLN A 151 11.70 -9.16 -1.83
N ARG A 152 10.85 -8.20 -2.22
CA ARG A 152 9.74 -8.43 -3.13
C ARG A 152 10.22 -8.74 -4.55
N GLN A 153 11.18 -7.98 -5.09
CA GLN A 153 11.77 -8.27 -6.39
C GLN A 153 12.44 -9.65 -6.41
N GLY A 154 13.18 -9.99 -5.35
CA GLY A 154 13.77 -11.32 -5.17
C GLY A 154 12.71 -12.42 -5.11
N GLN A 155 11.64 -12.24 -4.33
CA GLN A 155 10.51 -13.19 -4.29
C GLN A 155 9.85 -13.35 -5.66
N LYS A 156 9.67 -12.28 -6.43
CA LYS A 156 9.10 -12.35 -7.78
C LYS A 156 9.99 -13.16 -8.72
N ILE A 157 11.30 -12.89 -8.72
CA ILE A 157 12.26 -13.63 -9.55
C ILE A 157 12.28 -15.12 -9.13
N LEU A 158 12.28 -15.40 -7.82
CA LEU A 158 12.21 -16.77 -7.32
C LEU A 158 10.91 -17.45 -7.72
N GLN A 159 9.76 -16.76 -7.66
CA GLN A 159 8.48 -17.30 -8.13
C GLN A 159 8.47 -17.51 -9.64
N ASP A 160 9.04 -16.60 -10.44
CA ASP A 160 9.15 -16.74 -11.89
C ASP A 160 10.05 -17.93 -12.27
N ILE A 161 11.09 -18.21 -11.48
CA ILE A 161 11.98 -19.37 -11.65
C ILE A 161 11.34 -20.67 -11.17
N LEU A 162 10.61 -20.64 -10.05
CA LEU A 162 9.95 -21.82 -9.44
C LEU A 162 8.65 -22.19 -10.17
N ASN A 163 7.94 -21.23 -10.75
CA ASN A 163 6.75 -21.41 -11.58
C ASN A 163 6.98 -20.93 -13.02
N PRO A 164 7.84 -21.59 -13.82
CA PRO A 164 8.04 -21.24 -15.22
C PRO A 164 6.84 -21.58 -16.13
N ARG A 165 5.70 -22.03 -15.56
CA ARG A 165 4.58 -22.65 -16.28
C ARG A 165 3.26 -21.88 -16.29
N SER A 166 3.26 -20.57 -16.06
CA SER A 166 2.08 -19.71 -16.28
C SER A 166 2.27 -18.61 -17.33
N LYS A 167 3.31 -18.70 -18.17
CA LYS A 167 3.19 -18.22 -19.54
C LYS A 167 2.64 -19.35 -20.38
N GLU A 168 1.32 -19.56 -20.30
CA GLU A 168 0.66 -20.26 -21.39
C GLU A 168 0.67 -19.31 -22.59
N PRO A 169 1.17 -19.78 -23.75
CA PRO A 169 1.35 -18.98 -24.94
C PRO A 169 0.00 -18.43 -25.41
N ALA A 170 0.06 -17.26 -26.06
CA ALA A 170 -1.06 -16.75 -26.84
C ALA A 170 -1.65 -17.88 -27.70
N SER A 171 -2.94 -18.18 -27.51
CA SER A 171 -3.75 -18.81 -28.54
C SER A 171 -3.79 -17.86 -29.74
N THR A 172 -2.83 -18.02 -30.65
CA THR A 172 -2.98 -17.68 -32.05
C THR A 172 -3.06 -18.99 -32.81
N GLU A 173 -4.27 -19.55 -32.89
CA GLU A 173 -4.58 -20.49 -33.95
C GLU A 173 -5.24 -19.72 -35.09
N THR A 174 -4.41 -19.26 -36.03
CA THR A 174 -4.61 -19.48 -37.47
C THR A 174 -3.33 -19.06 -38.18
N ALA A 175 -2.53 -20.04 -38.61
CA ALA A 175 -1.64 -19.84 -39.75
C ALA A 175 -2.53 -19.80 -41.03
N PRO A 176 -2.10 -19.07 -42.06
CA PRO A 176 -1.16 -19.72 -42.98
C PRO A 176 0.09 -18.87 -43.29
N ALA A 177 1.23 -19.57 -43.21
CA ALA A 177 2.49 -19.41 -43.93
C ALA A 177 2.84 -18.05 -44.56
N THR A 178 3.93 -17.44 -44.07
CA THR A 178 4.95 -16.80 -44.94
C THR A 178 6.30 -16.64 -44.22
N LYS A 179 7.31 -17.33 -44.78
CA LYS A 179 8.78 -17.08 -44.73
C LYS A 179 9.43 -16.71 -43.39
N LYS A 180 10.11 -17.70 -42.79
CA LYS A 180 11.23 -17.53 -41.85
C LYS A 180 12.26 -16.55 -42.43
N THR A 181 12.40 -15.39 -41.81
CA THR A 181 13.56 -14.53 -41.99
C THR A 181 14.36 -14.56 -40.70
N ASP A 182 15.57 -15.08 -40.80
CA ASP A 182 16.49 -15.37 -39.70
C ASP A 182 17.04 -14.04 -39.12
N PRO A 183 16.71 -13.65 -37.88
CA PRO A 183 17.10 -12.35 -37.30
C PRO A 183 18.62 -12.20 -37.17
N THR A 184 19.35 -13.32 -37.21
CA THR A 184 20.81 -13.37 -37.18
C THR A 184 21.45 -12.80 -38.46
N LYS A 185 20.76 -12.88 -39.61
CA LYS A 185 21.27 -12.31 -40.88
C LYS A 185 21.05 -10.80 -40.99
N GLU A 186 20.03 -10.24 -40.35
CA GLU A 186 19.82 -8.79 -40.34
C GLU A 186 20.79 -8.05 -39.41
N LEU A 187 21.10 -8.62 -38.25
CA LEU A 187 22.10 -8.05 -37.32
C LEU A 187 23.50 -7.98 -37.96
N LEU A 188 23.90 -9.01 -38.71
CA LEU A 188 25.19 -9.03 -39.42
C LEU A 188 25.23 -8.02 -40.59
N LYS A 189 24.11 -7.81 -41.29
CA LYS A 189 24.01 -6.76 -42.32
C LYS A 189 24.09 -5.36 -41.74
N GLY A 190 23.49 -5.12 -40.56
CA GLY A 190 23.55 -3.84 -39.86
C GLY A 190 24.97 -3.48 -39.43
N LEU A 191 25.73 -4.45 -38.91
CA LEU A 191 27.13 -4.25 -38.50
C LEU A 191 28.07 -4.01 -39.69
N GLY A 192 27.87 -4.70 -40.81
CA GLY A 192 28.69 -4.50 -42.03
C GLY A 192 28.60 -3.08 -42.62
N ASN A 193 27.47 -2.40 -42.42
CA ASN A 193 27.26 -1.03 -42.90
C ASN A 193 27.86 0.04 -41.96
N LEU A 194 28.11 -0.28 -40.69
CA LEU A 194 28.77 0.64 -39.75
C LEU A 194 30.29 0.74 -40.01
N PHE A 195 30.92 -0.33 -40.48
CA PHE A 195 32.36 -0.34 -40.79
C PHE A 195 32.72 0.29 -42.15
N LYS A 196 31.74 0.56 -43.02
CA LYS A 196 31.97 1.24 -44.32
C LYS A 196 31.81 2.77 -44.27
N ARG A 197 31.33 3.34 -43.16
CA ARG A 197 31.06 4.79 -43.03
C ARG A 197 32.18 5.60 -42.37
N LYS A 198 33.34 5.00 -42.10
CA LYS A 198 34.57 5.71 -41.76
C LYS A 198 35.64 5.42 -42.82
N ARG A 199 35.59 6.19 -43.91
CA ARG A 199 36.75 6.49 -44.72
C ARG A 199 36.68 7.97 -45.10
#